data_AF-A0A255Z1R5-F1
#
_entry.id   AF-A0A255Z1R5-F1
#
_cell.length_a   1.000
_cell.length_b   1.000
_cell.length_c   1.000
_cell.angle_alpha   90.00
_cell.angle_beta   90.00
_cell.angle_gamma   90.00
#
_symmetry.space_group_name_H-M   'P 1'
#
loop_
_entity.id
_entity.type
_entity.pdbx_description
1 polymer ?
#
loop_
_entity_poly.entity_id
_entity_poly.type
_entity_poly.pdbx_seq_one_letter_code
_entity_poly.pdbx_strand_id
1 'polypeptide(L)' 'MLFPERVESLRVKHENLDREVRMESRRPMPDTTTLTRLKMEKLRVKEEMDRLARA' A
#
# COMPACT_ATOMS: atom_id res chain seq x y z
N MET A 1 14.69 -13.42 10.04
CA MET A 1 14.08 -14.47 9.19
C MET A 1 13.69 -13.81 7.89
N LEU A 2 14.48 -14.00 6.82
CA LEU A 2 14.22 -13.38 5.52
C LEU A 2 13.04 -14.09 4.85
N PHE A 3 11.90 -13.40 4.68
CA PHE A 3 10.72 -13.89 3.98
C PHE A 3 10.57 -13.23 2.60
N PRO A 4 11.43 -13.57 1.61
CA PRO A 4 11.48 -12.88 0.32
C PRO A 4 10.15 -12.94 -0.44
N GLU A 5 9.47 -14.09 -0.43
CA GLU A 5 8.17 -14.26 -1.11
C GLU A 5 7.06 -13.40 -0.48
N ARG A 6 7.08 -13.29 0.86
CA ARG A 6 6.11 -12.48 1.59
C ARG A 6 6.33 -10.99 1.35
N VAL A 7 7.59 -10.55 1.37
CA VAL A 7 7.97 -9.16 1.05
C VAL A 7 7.58 -8.81 -0.39
N GLU A 8 7.80 -9.72 -1.34
CA GLU A 8 7.41 -9.49 -2.74
C GLU A 8 5.89 -9.38 -2.92
N SER A 9 5.13 -10.26 -2.26
CA SER A 9 3.67 -10.17 -2.26
C SER A 9 3.16 -8.84 -1.68
N LEU A 10 3.80 -8.36 -0.61
CA LEU A 10 3.48 -7.06 -0.01
C LEU A 10 3.89 -5.89 -0.91
N ARG A 11 5.00 -6.00 -1.65
CA ARG A 11 5.44 -5.01 -2.65
C ARG A 11 4.39 -4.86 -3.74
N VAL A 12 3.93 -5.96 -4.33
CA VAL A 12 2.86 -5.96 -5.34
C VAL A 12 1.58 -5.33 -4.79
N LYS A 13 1.20 -5.66 -3.54
CA LYS A 13 0.03 -5.04 -2.88
C LYS A 13 0.21 -3.53 -2.70
N HIS A 14 1.39 -3.10 -2.26
CA HIS A 14 1.72 -1.69 -2.09
C HIS A 14 1.64 -0.92 -3.41
N GLU A 15 2.15 -1.48 -4.51
CA GLU A 15 2.08 -0.87 -5.85
C GLU A 15 0.64 -0.75 -6.36
N ASN A 16 -0.20 -1.76 -6.11
CA ASN A 16 -1.62 -1.72 -6.47
C ASN A 16 -2.36 -0.62 -5.68
N LEU A 17 -2.15 -0.53 -4.37
CA LEU A 17 -2.70 0.54 -3.53
C LEU A 17 -2.26 1.92 -4.03
N ASP A 18 -1.00 2.04 -4.45
CA ASP A 18 -0.48 3.29 -5.01
C ASP A 18 -1.14 3.67 -6.33
N ARG A 19 -1.42 2.69 -7.20
CA ARG A 19 -2.19 2.89 -8.42
C ARG A 19 -3.60 3.35 -8.10
N GLU A 20 -4.28 2.72 -7.15
CA GLU A 20 -5.64 3.08 -6.73
C GLU A 20 -5.71 4.50 -6.15
N VAL A 21 -4.77 4.88 -5.28
CA VAL A 21 -4.67 6.26 -4.77
C VAL A 21 -4.52 7.27 -5.92
N ARG A 22 -3.65 6.97 -6.90
CA ARG A 22 -3.46 7.86 -8.06
C ARG A 22 -4.70 7.96 -8.94
N MET A 23 -5.39 6.84 -9.18
CA MET A 23 -6.63 6.83 -9.96
C MET A 23 -7.72 7.64 -9.26
N GLU A 24 -7.94 7.40 -7.96
CA GLU A 24 -8.95 8.10 -7.17
C GLU A 24 -8.64 9.60 -7.06
N SER A 25 -7.36 9.97 -6.86
CA SER A 25 -6.94 11.38 -6.77
C SER A 25 -7.08 12.15 -8.09
N ARG A 26 -7.15 11.45 -9.23
CA ARG A 26 -7.35 12.05 -10.56
C ARG A 26 -8.82 12.23 -10.92
N ARG A 27 -9.75 11.68 -10.12
CA ARG A 27 -11.18 11.84 -10.38
C ARG A 27 -11.57 13.31 -10.20
N PRO A 28 -12.48 13.86 -11.03
CA PRO A 28 -12.96 15.23 -10.89
C PRO A 28 -13.56 15.54 -9.51
N MET A 29 -14.16 14.53 -8.88
CA MET A 29 -14.67 14.57 -7.51
C MET A 29 -14.08 13.37 -6.75
N PRO A 30 -12.90 13.51 -6.13
CA PRO A 30 -12.25 12.42 -5.42
C PRO A 30 -13.01 12.09 -4.12
N ASP A 31 -13.19 10.81 -3.85
CA ASP A 31 -13.69 10.35 -2.55
C ASP A 31 -12.55 10.39 -1.52
N THR A 32 -12.59 11.40 -0.66
CA THR A 32 -11.61 11.64 0.40
C THR A 32 -11.57 10.53 1.45
N THR A 33 -12.70 9.85 1.69
CA THR A 33 -12.77 8.70 2.60
C THR A 33 -12.05 7.51 2.00
N THR A 34 -12.31 7.23 0.72
CA THR A 34 -11.60 6.18 -0.03
C THR A 34 -10.11 6.48 -0.14
N LEU A 35 -9.72 7.72 -0.46
CA LEU A 35 -8.31 8.13 -0.48
C LEU A 35 -7.61 7.93 0.87
N THR A 36 -8.28 8.30 1.97
CA THR A 36 -7.72 8.14 3.32
C THR A 36 -7.54 6.67 3.65
N ARG A 37 -8.55 5.83 3.36
CA ARG A 37 -8.48 4.38 3.57
C ARG A 37 -7.33 3.76 2.76
N LEU A 38 -7.22 4.08 1.47
CA LEU A 38 -6.17 3.56 0.60
C LEU A 38 -4.76 3.98 1.07
N LYS A 39 -4.58 5.23 1.51
CA LYS A 39 -3.31 5.71 2.06
C LYS A 39 -2.95 5.00 3.38
N MET A 40 -3.92 4.76 4.25
CA MET A 40 -3.72 4.01 5.50
C MET A 40 -3.37 2.55 5.24
N GLU A 41 -4.04 1.90 4.30
CA GLU A 41 -3.70 0.54 3.87
C GLU A 41 -2.29 0.48 3.29
N LYS A 42 -1.90 1.45 2.45
CA LYS A 42 -0.55 1.58 1.91
C LYS A 42 0.49 1.70 3.01
N LEU A 43 0.24 2.54 4.02
CA LEU A 43 1.13 2.71 5.17
C LEU A 43 1.31 1.39 5.95
N ARG A 44 0.21 0.67 6.23
CA ARG A 44 0.27 -0.62 6.93
C ARG A 44 1.09 -1.67 6.18
N VAL A 45 0.92 -1.75 4.86
CA VAL A 45 1.70 -2.69 4.02
C VAL A 45 3.19 -2.33 4.04
N LYS A 46 3.53 -1.04 4.02
CA LYS A 46 4.91 -0.58 4.17
C LYS A 46 5.50 -0.97 5.53
N GLU A 47 4.76 -0.76 6.61
CA GLU A 47 5.19 -1.15 7.96
C GLU A 47 5.37 -2.67 8.11
N GLU A 48 4.50 -3.47 7.48
CA GLU A 48 4.63 -4.93 7.47
C GLU A 48 5.91 -5.37 6.72
N MET A 49 6.20 -4.76 5.57
CA MET A 49 7.45 -5.01 4.84
C MET A 49 8.67 -4.63 5.68
N ASP A 50 8.67 -3.45 6.30
CA ASP A 50 9.77 -2.98 7.15
C ASP A 50 9.97 -3.90 8.36
N ARG A 51 8.89 -4.40 8.97
CA ARG A 51 8.94 -5.37 10.07
C ARG A 51 9.56 -6.69 9.61
N LEU A 52 9.15 -7.22 8.46
CA LEU A 52 9.69 -8.47 7.90
C LEU A 52 11.14 -8.34 7.43
N ALA A 53 11.55 -7.14 7.00
CA ALA A 53 12.93 -6.88 6.61
C ALA A 53 13.89 -6.75 7.82
N ARG A 54 13.38 -6.31 8.97
CA ARG A 54 14.16 -6.17 10.21
C ARG A 54 14.19 -7.44 11.07
N ALA A 55 13.22 -8.34 10.89
CA ALA A 55 13.10 -9.60 11.62
C ALA A 55 14.05 -10.67 11.09
#